data_AF-A0A090W542-F1
#
_entry.id   AF-A0A090W542-F1
#
_cell.length_a   1.000
_cell.length_b   1.000
_cell.length_c   1.000
_cell.angle_alpha   90.00
_cell.angle_beta   90.00
_cell.angle_gamma   90.00
#
_symmetry.space_group_name_H-M   'P 1'
#
loop_
_entity.id
_entity.type
_entity.pdbx_description
1 polymer ?
#
loop_
_entity_poly.entity_id
_entity_poly.type
_entity_poly.pdbx_seq_one_letter_code
_entity_poly.pdbx_strand_id
1 'polypeptide(L)'
;MNHPIALLLLSFLLIKCSPSDASQNDSKETPPTNDISYSDVDVYLTTPDKSQLFKLQSTKVPLYSGNINFSITVNPDVTYQEMDGFGFSLTGGSALHLNTMSASARANILNELFSVNGIGVSYLRVSIGASDLDAEVFSYNDLPDGETDENLTKFQLKRIRKILFQC
;
A
#
# COMPACT_ATOMS: atom_id res chain seq x y z
N MET A 1 -19.11 14.35 -55.66
CA MET A 1 -19.98 13.61 -56.61
C MET A 1 -20.50 12.38 -55.86
N ASN A 2 -21.76 12.18 -55.46
CA ASN A 2 -23.04 12.81 -55.75
C ASN A 2 -23.99 12.63 -54.53
N HIS A 3 -24.75 13.68 -54.19
CA HIS A 3 -25.99 13.69 -53.38
C HIS A 3 -27.21 13.48 -54.33
N PRO A 4 -28.47 13.15 -53.90
CA PRO A 4 -29.37 14.00 -53.06
C PRO A 4 -30.30 13.24 -52.08
N ILE A 5 -30.73 13.80 -50.93
CA ILE A 5 -31.84 14.76 -50.67
C ILE A 5 -33.26 14.23 -50.98
N ALA A 6 -34.05 13.98 -49.91
CA ALA A 6 -35.52 14.11 -49.82
C ALA A 6 -35.86 14.15 -48.31
N LEU A 7 -36.08 15.27 -47.65
CA LEU A 7 -37.24 16.19 -47.67
C LEU A 7 -38.59 15.48 -47.43
N LEU A 8 -39.09 15.50 -46.17
CA LEU A 8 -40.52 15.60 -45.93
C LEU A 8 -40.82 16.24 -44.56
N LEU A 9 -41.29 17.48 -44.63
CA LEU A 9 -41.94 18.28 -43.58
C LEU A 9 -43.46 18.17 -43.81
N LEU A 10 -44.24 17.73 -42.82
CA LEU A 10 -45.70 17.88 -42.68
C LEU A 10 -46.04 17.25 -41.30
N SER A 11 -46.82 17.77 -40.38
CA SER A 11 -47.72 18.92 -40.27
C SER A 11 -48.16 18.96 -38.80
N PHE A 12 -48.31 20.16 -38.24
CA PHE A 12 -49.01 20.38 -36.98
C PHE A 12 -50.47 19.91 -37.10
N LEU A 13 -50.94 19.10 -36.15
CA LEU A 13 -52.36 19.03 -35.83
C LEU A 13 -52.53 19.29 -34.33
N LEU A 14 -53.03 20.49 -34.02
CA LEU A 14 -53.53 20.87 -32.72
C LEU A 14 -54.88 20.17 -32.51
N ILE A 15 -54.93 19.23 -31.58
CA ILE A 15 -56.19 18.82 -30.96
C ILE A 15 -56.08 19.16 -29.47
N LYS A 16 -56.63 20.32 -29.11
CA LYS A 16 -57.09 20.58 -27.74
C LYS A 16 -58.46 19.91 -27.60
N CYS A 17 -58.59 19.01 -26.63
CA CYS A 17 -59.87 18.68 -26.04
C CYS A 17 -59.82 18.97 -24.54
N SER A 18 -60.96 19.44 -24.03
CA SER A 18 -61.23 20.10 -22.75
C SER A 18 -61.17 19.15 -21.53
N PRO A 19 -61.29 19.68 -20.29
CA PRO A 19 -60.86 18.99 -19.08
C PRO A 19 -61.88 17.95 -18.63
N SER A 20 -61.37 16.82 -18.15
CA SER A 20 -62.09 15.92 -17.27
C SER A 20 -61.36 15.92 -15.93
N ASP A 21 -61.95 16.62 -14.96
CA ASP A 21 -61.64 16.46 -13.54
C ASP A 21 -61.92 15.01 -13.13
N ALA A 22 -60.87 14.30 -12.75
CA ALA A 22 -60.97 13.10 -11.94
C ALA A 22 -59.67 12.94 -11.14
N SER A 23 -59.73 13.41 -9.90
CA SER A 23 -59.03 12.94 -8.70
C SER A 23 -57.54 12.57 -8.84
N GLN A 24 -56.70 13.42 -8.25
CA GLN A 24 -55.37 13.07 -7.80
C GLN A 24 -55.38 11.78 -6.96
N ASN A 25 -54.51 10.84 -7.32
CA ASN A 25 -53.82 10.00 -6.36
C ASN A 25 -52.38 9.88 -6.84
N ASP A 26 -51.61 10.93 -6.53
CA ASP A 26 -50.18 11.01 -6.77
C ASP A 26 -49.47 10.19 -5.70
N SER A 27 -49.38 8.88 -5.91
CA SER A 27 -48.37 8.05 -5.27
C SER A 27 -47.26 7.81 -6.29
N LYS A 28 -46.42 8.82 -6.48
CA LYS A 28 -45.11 8.70 -7.09
C LYS A 28 -44.27 7.76 -6.22
N GLU A 29 -44.40 6.47 -6.46
CA GLU A 29 -43.54 5.43 -5.92
C GLU A 29 -42.13 5.76 -6.42
N THR A 30 -41.31 6.32 -5.52
CA THR A 30 -39.90 6.56 -5.80
C THR A 30 -39.24 5.19 -5.88
N PRO A 31 -38.45 4.90 -6.94
CA PRO A 31 -37.69 3.66 -6.98
C PRO A 31 -36.86 3.55 -5.70
N PRO A 32 -36.77 2.38 -5.05
CA PRO A 32 -35.95 2.22 -3.86
C PRO A 32 -34.53 2.65 -4.21
N THR A 33 -34.14 3.80 -3.68
CA THR A 33 -32.79 4.31 -3.85
C THR A 33 -31.97 3.51 -2.86
N ASN A 34 -31.32 2.45 -3.34
CA ASN A 34 -30.34 1.70 -2.54
C ASN A 34 -29.17 2.65 -2.27
N ASP A 35 -29.27 3.44 -1.21
CA ASP A 35 -28.22 4.33 -0.77
C ASP A 35 -27.14 3.48 -0.10
N ILE A 36 -26.15 3.06 -0.90
CA ILE A 36 -25.00 2.31 -0.40
C ILE A 36 -24.14 3.28 0.38
N SER A 37 -24.26 3.25 1.70
CA SER A 37 -23.36 3.94 2.61
C SER A 37 -22.01 3.23 2.66
N TYR A 38 -20.93 4.00 2.64
CA TYR A 38 -19.56 3.49 2.66
C TYR A 38 -18.91 3.71 4.03
N SER A 39 -18.06 2.77 4.43
CA SER A 39 -17.23 2.88 5.63
C SER A 39 -15.98 3.73 5.40
N ASP A 40 -15.46 4.31 6.47
CA ASP A 40 -14.17 5.01 6.46
C ASP A 40 -13.02 4.03 6.70
N VAL A 41 -12.80 3.14 5.72
CA VAL A 41 -11.74 2.13 5.76
C VAL A 41 -10.87 2.29 4.52
N ASP A 42 -9.57 2.38 4.74
CA ASP A 42 -8.57 2.34 3.68
C ASP A 42 -8.17 0.90 3.37
N VAL A 43 -8.06 0.58 2.07
CA VAL A 43 -7.73 -0.76 1.60
C VAL A 43 -6.50 -0.68 0.71
N TYR A 44 -5.47 -1.44 1.05
CA TYR A 44 -4.29 -1.65 0.21
C TYR A 44 -4.32 -3.08 -0.34
N LEU A 45 -4.15 -3.23 -1.66
CA LEU A 45 -4.26 -4.53 -2.33
C LEU A 45 -3.01 -4.85 -3.15
N THR A 46 -2.57 -6.10 -3.04
CA THR A 46 -1.57 -6.73 -3.91
C THR A 46 -2.13 -8.03 -4.44
N THR A 47 -2.07 -8.24 -5.75
CA THR A 47 -2.55 -9.46 -6.40
C THR A 47 -1.38 -10.29 -6.95
N PRO A 48 -1.49 -11.64 -6.98
CA PRO A 48 -0.42 -12.49 -7.51
C PRO A 48 -0.09 -12.24 -8.99
N ASP A 49 -1.08 -11.84 -9.78
CA ASP A 49 -0.95 -11.49 -11.20
C ASP A 49 -0.34 -10.09 -11.41
N LYS A 50 -0.02 -9.37 -10.33
CA LYS A 50 0.54 -8.01 -10.32
C LYS A 50 -0.35 -6.93 -10.93
N SER A 51 -1.64 -7.21 -11.16
CA SER A 51 -2.60 -6.18 -11.59
C SER A 51 -2.77 -5.08 -10.54
N GLN A 52 -2.58 -5.41 -9.26
CA GLN A 52 -2.44 -4.48 -8.15
C GLN A 52 -1.15 -4.76 -7.38
N LEU A 53 -0.40 -3.70 -7.04
CA LEU A 53 0.89 -3.78 -6.34
C LEU A 53 0.91 -2.76 -5.21
N PHE A 54 0.42 -3.17 -4.03
CA PHE A 54 0.30 -2.35 -2.82
C PHE A 54 -0.29 -0.95 -3.10
N LYS A 55 -1.47 -0.93 -3.74
CA LYS A 55 -2.17 0.32 -4.09
C LYS A 55 -3.35 0.55 -3.19
N LEU A 56 -3.51 1.80 -2.73
CA LEU A 56 -4.73 2.27 -2.09
C LEU A 56 -5.89 2.16 -3.08
N GLN A 57 -6.96 1.48 -2.67
CA GLN A 57 -8.15 1.28 -3.50
C GLN A 57 -9.03 2.53 -3.50
N SER A 58 -9.47 2.95 -4.69
CA SER A 58 -10.35 4.12 -4.84
C SER A 58 -11.77 3.87 -4.34
N THR A 59 -12.22 2.61 -4.39
CA THR A 59 -13.55 2.22 -3.95
C THR A 59 -13.50 1.90 -2.45
N LYS A 60 -14.21 2.69 -1.65
CA LYS A 60 -14.37 2.45 -0.21
C LYS A 60 -15.20 1.19 0.04
N VAL A 61 -15.00 0.59 1.21
CA VAL A 61 -15.71 -0.64 1.59
C VAL A 61 -17.15 -0.27 1.96
N PRO A 62 -18.19 -0.88 1.37
CA PRO A 62 -19.58 -0.65 1.77
C PRO A 62 -19.77 -0.98 3.25
N LEU A 63 -20.67 -0.25 3.93
CA LEU A 63 -21.08 -0.63 5.28
C LEU A 63 -21.65 -2.04 5.28
N TYR A 64 -21.39 -2.77 6.37
CA TYR A 64 -21.91 -4.12 6.52
C TYR A 64 -23.44 -4.11 6.47
N SER A 65 -23.99 -4.82 5.48
CA SER A 65 -25.38 -5.25 5.45
C SER A 65 -25.44 -6.74 5.73
N GLY A 66 -26.36 -7.17 6.60
CA GLY A 66 -26.56 -8.57 6.94
C GLY A 66 -26.58 -9.46 5.70
N ASN A 67 -25.77 -10.52 5.69
CA ASN A 67 -25.66 -11.45 4.58
C ASN A 67 -25.48 -12.89 5.09
N ILE A 68 -25.67 -13.87 4.19
CA ILE A 68 -25.53 -15.29 4.50
C ILE A 68 -24.11 -15.83 4.25
N ASN A 69 -23.17 -14.96 3.85
CA ASN A 69 -21.80 -15.36 3.58
C ASN A 69 -21.01 -15.47 4.88
N PHE A 70 -19.89 -16.18 4.80
CA PHE A 70 -18.92 -16.21 5.86
C PHE A 70 -18.47 -14.78 6.23
N SER A 71 -18.53 -14.46 7.51
CA SER A 71 -18.22 -13.13 8.04
C SER A 71 -17.16 -13.25 9.14
N ILE A 72 -16.18 -12.36 9.12
CA ILE A 72 -15.15 -12.25 10.16
C ILE A 72 -15.52 -11.08 11.06
N THR A 73 -15.55 -11.30 12.39
CA THR A 73 -15.90 -10.27 13.38
C THR A 73 -14.71 -10.03 14.30
N VAL A 74 -14.41 -8.75 14.57
CA VAL A 74 -13.35 -8.33 15.50
C VAL A 74 -13.99 -7.92 16.82
N ASN A 75 -13.52 -8.49 17.94
CA ASN A 75 -13.95 -8.09 19.28
C ASN A 75 -12.84 -7.24 19.94
N PRO A 76 -13.05 -5.92 20.16
CA PRO A 76 -12.04 -5.03 20.73
C PRO A 76 -11.75 -5.29 22.22
N ASP A 77 -12.62 -6.01 22.92
CA ASP A 77 -12.43 -6.34 24.35
C ASP A 77 -11.49 -7.55 24.56
N VAL A 78 -11.09 -8.22 23.49
CA VAL A 78 -10.18 -9.38 23.53
C VAL A 78 -8.81 -8.94 23.00
N THR A 79 -7.84 -8.84 23.90
CA THR A 79 -6.46 -8.42 23.59
C THR A 79 -5.48 -9.60 23.58
N TYR A 80 -4.41 -9.47 22.82
CA TYR A 80 -3.29 -10.42 22.77
C TYR A 80 -1.97 -9.69 23.01
N GLN A 81 -0.87 -10.12 22.37
CA GLN A 81 0.42 -9.45 22.47
C GLN A 81 0.42 -8.06 21.85
N GLU A 82 1.24 -7.18 22.39
CA GLU A 82 1.61 -5.92 21.74
C GLU A 82 2.56 -6.19 20.56
N MET A 83 2.52 -5.32 19.56
CA MET A 83 3.35 -5.42 18.36
C MET A 83 4.42 -4.32 18.37
N ASP A 84 5.69 -4.71 18.52
CA ASP A 84 6.81 -3.76 18.49
C ASP A 84 7.05 -3.17 17.10
N GLY A 85 6.93 -4.01 16.06
CA GLY A 85 7.12 -3.56 14.69
C GLY A 85 7.34 -4.68 13.69
N PHE A 86 7.52 -4.27 12.44
CA PHE A 86 7.77 -5.15 11.31
C PHE A 86 8.87 -4.58 10.43
N GLY A 87 9.61 -5.46 9.76
CA GLY A 87 10.59 -5.06 8.77
C GLY A 87 11.51 -6.19 8.32
N PHE A 88 12.77 -5.87 8.10
CA PHE A 88 13.73 -6.75 7.41
C PHE A 88 15.15 -6.59 7.96
N SER A 89 16.08 -7.40 7.44
CA SER A 89 17.49 -7.28 7.78
C SER A 89 18.19 -6.23 6.93
N LEU A 90 18.95 -5.33 7.54
CA LEU A 90 19.92 -4.47 6.87
C LEU A 90 21.28 -5.16 6.91
N THR A 91 21.60 -5.92 5.87
CA THR A 91 22.87 -6.64 5.73
C THR A 91 23.94 -5.79 5.04
N GLY A 92 25.19 -6.26 5.02
CA GLY A 92 26.24 -5.57 4.26
C GLY A 92 25.94 -5.46 2.77
N GLY A 93 25.33 -6.49 2.17
CA GLY A 93 24.88 -6.46 0.78
C GLY A 93 23.80 -5.40 0.53
N SER A 94 22.81 -5.27 1.44
CA SER A 94 21.79 -4.22 1.36
C SER A 94 22.42 -2.83 1.47
N ALA A 95 23.34 -2.63 2.42
CA ALA A 95 24.04 -1.37 2.62
C ALA A 95 24.90 -0.98 1.42
N LEU A 96 25.65 -1.95 0.86
CA LEU A 96 26.45 -1.74 -0.35
C LEU A 96 25.58 -1.36 -1.55
N HIS A 97 24.44 -2.03 -1.73
CA HIS A 97 23.50 -1.71 -2.79
C HIS A 97 22.99 -0.27 -2.66
N LEU A 98 22.51 0.10 -1.46
CA LEU A 98 22.04 1.45 -1.18
C LEU A 98 23.13 2.51 -1.42
N ASN A 99 24.37 2.24 -1.00
CA ASN A 99 25.48 3.18 -1.16
C ASN A 99 25.94 3.33 -2.61
N THR A 100 25.71 2.32 -3.46
CA THR A 100 26.01 2.37 -4.90
C THR A 100 24.95 3.13 -5.71
N MET A 101 23.76 3.37 -5.14
CA MET A 101 22.72 4.18 -5.76
C MET A 101 23.10 5.67 -5.80
N SER A 102 22.50 6.41 -6.74
CA SER A 102 22.54 7.88 -6.69
C SER A 102 21.88 8.39 -5.41
N ALA A 103 22.31 9.56 -4.93
CA ALA A 103 21.75 10.16 -3.70
C ALA A 103 20.22 10.32 -3.77
N SER A 104 19.70 10.72 -4.93
CA SER A 104 18.24 10.86 -5.15
C SER A 104 17.52 9.51 -5.09
N ALA A 105 18.03 8.48 -5.76
CA ALA A 105 17.41 7.16 -5.75
C ALA A 105 17.45 6.52 -4.35
N ARG A 106 18.58 6.66 -3.62
CA ARG A 106 18.69 6.22 -2.23
C ARG A 106 17.71 6.94 -1.31
N ALA A 107 17.56 8.26 -1.46
CA ALA A 107 16.59 9.02 -0.67
C ALA A 107 15.15 8.57 -0.95
N ASN A 108 14.80 8.34 -2.22
CA ASN A 108 13.46 7.89 -2.60
C ASN A 108 13.12 6.53 -1.99
N ILE A 109 14.00 5.54 -2.09
CA ILE A 109 13.73 4.21 -1.53
C ILE A 109 13.69 4.23 0.00
N LEU A 110 14.56 5.01 0.66
CA LEU A 110 14.50 5.15 2.13
C LEU A 110 13.20 5.82 2.58
N ASN A 111 12.71 6.82 1.84
CA ASN A 111 11.41 7.42 2.12
C ASN A 111 10.26 6.42 1.89
N GLU A 112 10.29 5.66 0.80
CA GLU A 112 9.27 4.62 0.53
C GLU A 112 9.23 3.58 1.65
N LEU A 113 10.39 3.13 2.14
CA LEU A 113 10.49 2.07 3.14
C LEU A 113 10.13 2.55 4.56
N PHE A 114 10.62 3.73 4.99
CA PHE A 114 10.57 4.12 6.40
C PHE A 114 9.65 5.31 6.71
N SER A 115 9.15 6.04 5.70
CA SER A 115 8.23 7.15 5.94
C SER A 115 6.85 6.66 6.39
N VAL A 116 6.17 7.46 7.20
CA VAL A 116 4.75 7.27 7.56
C VAL A 116 3.82 7.32 6.34
N ASN A 117 4.24 7.99 5.27
CA ASN A 117 3.52 8.05 4.00
C ASN A 117 3.96 6.95 3.01
N GLY A 118 4.91 6.11 3.40
CA GLY A 118 5.38 4.94 2.68
C GLY A 118 4.82 3.65 3.28
N ILE A 119 5.62 2.59 3.32
CA ILE A 119 5.23 1.32 3.98
C ILE A 119 5.51 1.29 5.49
N GLY A 120 6.13 2.34 6.05
CA GLY A 120 6.26 2.54 7.50
C GLY A 120 7.02 1.44 8.25
N VAL A 121 8.09 0.89 7.66
CA VAL A 121 8.93 -0.12 8.31
C VAL A 121 9.45 0.43 9.64
N SER A 122 9.21 -0.30 10.72
CA SER A 122 9.50 0.13 12.09
C SER A 122 10.52 -0.75 12.80
N TYR A 123 10.96 -1.85 12.18
CA TYR A 123 11.92 -2.78 12.78
C TYR A 123 13.03 -3.15 11.79
N LEU A 124 14.29 -3.05 12.22
CA LEU A 124 15.44 -3.55 11.45
C LEU A 124 16.23 -4.59 12.24
N ARG A 125 16.67 -5.64 11.54
CA ARG A 125 17.65 -6.60 12.07
C ARG A 125 19.03 -6.29 11.48
N VAL A 126 20.05 -6.24 12.33
CA VAL A 126 21.45 -6.01 11.95
C VAL A 126 22.31 -7.11 12.56
N SER A 127 23.30 -7.61 11.82
CA SER A 127 24.25 -8.60 12.33
C SER A 127 25.34 -7.95 13.18
N ILE A 128 25.85 -8.70 14.15
CA ILE A 128 27.09 -8.37 14.86
C ILE A 128 28.20 -9.16 14.17
N GLY A 129 29.11 -8.44 13.50
CA GLY A 129 30.05 -9.06 12.56
C GLY A 129 29.43 -9.33 11.19
N ALA A 130 30.16 -10.07 10.35
CA ALA A 130 29.68 -10.46 9.03
C ALA A 130 28.51 -11.44 9.11
N SER A 131 27.53 -11.22 8.23
CA SER A 131 26.58 -12.24 7.78
C SER A 131 27.09 -12.92 6.51
N ASP A 132 26.41 -13.98 6.09
CA ASP A 132 26.59 -14.61 4.77
C ASP A 132 26.27 -13.68 3.60
N LEU A 133 25.51 -12.60 3.85
CA LEU A 133 25.15 -11.58 2.88
C LEU A 133 26.06 -10.34 2.93
N ASP A 134 27.21 -10.43 3.60
CA ASP A 134 28.29 -9.44 3.52
C ASP A 134 29.28 -9.80 2.41
N ALA A 135 29.94 -8.79 1.83
CA ALA A 135 30.91 -8.99 0.75
C ALA A 135 32.20 -9.69 1.20
N GLU A 136 32.49 -9.65 2.50
CA GLU A 136 33.68 -10.24 3.12
C GLU A 136 33.30 -10.86 4.47
N VAL A 137 34.00 -11.92 4.85
CA VAL A 137 33.89 -12.50 6.20
C VAL A 137 34.74 -11.68 7.17
N PHE A 138 34.14 -11.27 8.29
CA PHE A 138 34.84 -10.53 9.34
C PHE A 138 34.15 -10.64 10.70
N SER A 139 34.92 -10.42 11.76
CA SER A 139 34.44 -10.03 13.07
C SER A 139 34.94 -8.63 13.43
N TYR A 140 34.48 -8.08 14.55
CA TYR A 140 35.01 -6.81 15.06
C TYR A 140 36.36 -6.95 15.77
N ASN A 141 36.87 -8.18 15.95
CA ASN A 141 38.14 -8.45 16.59
C ASN A 141 38.95 -9.53 15.84
N ASP A 142 39.04 -9.41 14.51
CA ASP A 142 39.88 -10.31 13.71
C ASP A 142 41.35 -10.11 14.05
N LEU A 143 42.05 -11.21 14.35
CA LEU A 143 43.47 -11.24 14.70
C LEU A 143 44.25 -12.13 13.71
N PRO A 144 45.56 -11.92 13.55
CA PRO A 144 46.43 -12.87 12.88
C PRO A 144 46.41 -14.27 13.55
N ASP A 145 46.74 -15.30 12.76
CA ASP A 145 46.78 -16.68 13.25
C ASP A 145 47.73 -16.82 14.46
N GLY A 146 47.23 -17.46 15.52
CA GLY A 146 47.99 -17.72 16.75
C GLY A 146 47.95 -16.59 17.77
N GLU A 147 47.28 -15.46 17.49
CA GLU A 147 47.08 -14.39 18.48
C GLU A 147 45.78 -14.56 19.27
N THR A 148 45.72 -13.96 20.46
CA THR A 148 44.51 -13.87 21.30
C THR A 148 44.42 -12.47 21.92
N ASP A 149 43.21 -11.92 22.01
CA ASP A 149 42.94 -10.60 22.60
C ASP A 149 41.73 -10.69 23.54
N GLU A 150 41.92 -11.32 24.69
CA GLU A 150 40.87 -11.51 25.70
C GLU A 150 40.33 -10.19 26.25
N ASN A 151 41.17 -9.15 26.26
CA ASN A 151 40.82 -7.82 26.76
C ASN A 151 40.16 -6.92 25.68
N LEU A 152 39.91 -7.43 24.47
CA LEU A 152 39.29 -6.71 23.34
C LEU A 152 39.98 -5.38 22.99
N THR A 153 41.30 -5.30 23.21
CA THR A 153 42.09 -4.09 22.94
C THR A 153 42.17 -3.75 21.45
N LYS A 154 41.92 -4.72 20.56
CA LYS A 154 41.93 -4.57 19.11
C LYS A 154 40.52 -4.49 18.49
N PHE A 155 39.46 -4.53 19.30
CA PHE A 155 38.08 -4.43 18.83
C PHE A 155 37.83 -3.12 18.07
N GLN A 156 37.24 -3.21 16.86
CA GLN A 156 36.94 -2.04 16.04
C GLN A 156 35.74 -2.23 15.11
N LEU A 157 34.92 -1.19 15.01
CA LEU A 157 33.76 -1.12 14.09
C LEU A 157 34.11 -0.62 12.69
N LYS A 158 35.40 -0.51 12.34
CA LYS A 158 35.83 0.12 11.08
C LYS A 158 35.24 -0.55 9.84
N ARG A 159 35.18 -1.88 9.82
CA ARG A 159 34.64 -2.65 8.67
C ARG A 159 33.16 -2.33 8.43
N ILE A 160 32.32 -2.41 9.45
CA ILE A 160 30.89 -2.12 9.30
C ILE A 160 30.63 -0.64 8.99
N ARG A 161 31.44 0.29 9.55
CA ARG A 161 31.34 1.71 9.22
C ARG A 161 31.62 1.99 7.75
N LYS A 162 32.63 1.33 7.17
CA LYS A 162 32.96 1.45 5.74
C LYS A 162 31.79 0.99 4.86
N ILE A 163 31.11 -0.09 5.25
CA ILE A 163 30.00 -0.66 4.48
C ILE A 163 28.73 0.19 4.61
N LEU A 164 28.42 0.69 5.81
CA LEU A 164 27.18 1.45 6.06
C LEU A 164 27.27 2.93 5.64
N PHE A 165 28.40 3.59 5.90
CA PHE A 165 28.53 5.05 5.80
C PHE A 165 29.47 5.50 4.69
N GLN A 166 29.60 4.74 3.60
CA GLN A 166 30.40 5.15 2.45
C GLN A 166 29.79 6.40 1.79
N CYS A 167 30.19 7.56 2.28
CA CYS A 167 30.13 8.87 1.65
C CYS A 167 31.55 9.26 1.24
#